data_AF-A0A8H4V3R9-F1
#
_entry.id   AF-A0A8H4V3R9-F1
#
_cell.length_a   1.000
_cell.length_b   1.000
_cell.length_c   1.000
_cell.angle_alpha   90.00
_cell.angle_beta   90.00
_cell.angle_gamma   90.00
#
_symmetry.space_group_name_H-M   'P 1'
#
loop_
_entity.id
_entity.type
_entity.pdbx_description
1 polymer ?
#
loop_
_entity_poly.entity_id
_entity_poly.type
_entity_poly.pdbx_seq_one_letter_code
_entity_poly.pdbx_strand_id
1 'polypeptide(L)'
;LGLRSQPHFMPCTDTTIYKVATVPKFGYMCSPSERVLHSDLLTRLFQSLLIPYQTAAQQFGLTEDELVKRVEDRELHDFLAVLLFASCGIDAGRIFTKELVARNEWPLKGRVSGNDIHQLTASRDDLLHLFKDGVIVDKFRSSQACFSTVVIRNRQEVIVESLASQRLPYLEEEELGSGSFGKVFKVKLAKGHFKDTRHGTLNDTTMDVARKDYITTAQFDGEKERNMMETILKGSTRKCENILGNYGSLRIGSDGYSLFMPCAICDLSDYMTKYHPTRRSTVDEKAPIVLAAKGLAEGLDFLHNEMTGPDQQDMVCYHMDLKPSNILIFRDTAYDGGTRFVWKLSDFGMARVKYRKRGQTVEREEMDFNSAFKHRIKPESERSPSGTRNRRGEGTYLPPESLTSTRTMTTASDVWALGCVL
;
A
#
# COMPACT_ATOMS: atom_id res chain seq x y z
N LEU A 1 24.63 -73.20 -23.05
CA LEU A 1 24.59 -71.94 -23.83
C LEU A 1 23.65 -70.98 -23.14
N GLY A 2 24.20 -70.01 -22.43
CA GLY A 2 23.47 -68.92 -21.79
C GLY A 2 24.47 -67.86 -21.40
N LEU A 3 24.48 -66.73 -22.11
CA LEU A 3 25.23 -65.54 -21.76
C LEU A 3 24.43 -64.29 -22.12
N ARG A 4 24.56 -63.33 -21.20
CA ARG A 4 23.93 -62.01 -21.09
C ARG A 4 24.36 -61.06 -22.20
N SER A 5 23.50 -60.08 -22.52
CA SER A 5 23.91 -58.80 -23.11
C SER A 5 23.27 -57.63 -22.32
N GLN A 6 24.09 -56.62 -22.04
CA GLN A 6 23.79 -55.38 -21.34
C GLN A 6 22.93 -54.42 -22.20
N PRO A 7 22.18 -53.46 -21.62
CA PRO A 7 21.65 -52.35 -22.39
C PRO A 7 22.62 -51.15 -22.39
N HIS A 8 22.80 -50.62 -23.60
CA HIS A 8 23.61 -49.46 -23.95
C HIS A 8 23.13 -48.15 -23.33
N PHE A 9 24.10 -47.30 -22.94
CA PHE A 9 23.94 -45.86 -22.76
C PHE A 9 23.65 -45.19 -24.11
N MET A 10 22.63 -44.31 -24.15
CA MET A 10 22.49 -43.26 -25.17
C MET A 10 22.36 -41.88 -24.52
N PRO A 11 22.85 -40.81 -25.16
CA PRO A 11 22.98 -39.48 -24.54
C PRO A 11 21.65 -38.72 -24.61
N CYS A 12 21.21 -38.17 -23.47
CA CYS A 12 20.10 -37.22 -23.43
C CYS A 12 20.56 -35.87 -23.99
N THR A 13 20.27 -35.64 -25.27
CA THR A 13 20.14 -34.29 -25.84
C THR A 13 18.70 -33.82 -25.62
N ASP A 14 18.55 -32.58 -25.15
CA ASP A 14 17.31 -31.95 -24.65
C ASP A 14 16.77 -32.50 -23.33
N THR A 15 17.03 -31.79 -22.23
CA THR A 15 16.29 -32.01 -20.99
C THR A 15 16.21 -30.75 -20.16
N THR A 16 15.04 -30.13 -20.24
CA THR A 16 14.60 -29.04 -19.40
C THR A 16 14.67 -29.42 -17.91
N ILE A 17 14.89 -28.42 -17.03
CA ILE A 17 14.99 -28.54 -15.55
C ILE A 17 13.75 -29.19 -14.89
N TYR A 18 12.69 -29.48 -15.65
CA TYR A 18 11.36 -29.88 -15.19
C TYR A 18 11.25 -31.14 -14.34
N LYS A 19 12.22 -32.07 -14.38
CA LYS A 19 12.05 -33.36 -13.68
C LYS A 19 12.35 -33.31 -12.18
N VAL A 20 12.94 -32.24 -11.65
CA VAL A 20 13.40 -32.20 -10.24
C VAL A 20 12.52 -31.29 -9.36
N ALA A 21 11.79 -30.32 -9.93
CA ALA A 21 10.95 -29.39 -9.17
C ALA A 21 9.63 -29.08 -9.90
N THR A 22 8.64 -29.95 -9.78
CA THR A 22 7.25 -29.59 -10.09
C THR A 22 6.72 -28.65 -9.01
N VAL A 23 6.88 -27.35 -9.23
CA VAL A 23 6.10 -26.33 -8.53
C VAL A 23 4.67 -26.39 -9.10
N PRO A 24 3.62 -26.61 -8.29
CA PRO A 24 2.25 -26.74 -8.80
C PRO A 24 1.82 -25.49 -9.58
N LYS A 25 1.47 -25.66 -10.86
CA LYS A 25 0.86 -24.60 -11.68
C LYS A 25 -0.64 -24.47 -11.37
N PHE A 26 -1.04 -24.07 -10.17
CA PHE A 26 -2.41 -23.64 -9.90
C PHE A 26 -2.44 -22.60 -8.77
N GLY A 27 -3.41 -21.69 -8.85
CA GLY A 27 -3.46 -20.42 -8.13
C GLY A 27 -3.24 -20.48 -6.61
N TYR A 28 -2.77 -19.35 -6.09
CA TYR A 28 -2.50 -19.08 -4.67
C TYR A 28 -1.25 -19.77 -4.11
N MET A 29 -0.05 -19.38 -4.56
CA MET A 29 1.16 -19.63 -3.75
C MET A 29 1.12 -18.72 -2.51
N CYS A 30 0.55 -19.25 -1.42
CA CYS A 30 0.71 -18.75 -0.06
C CYS A 30 1.82 -19.48 0.72
N SER A 31 2.60 -20.34 0.05
CA SER A 31 3.79 -20.97 0.65
C SER A 31 5.05 -20.29 0.15
N PRO A 32 5.93 -19.80 1.05
CA PRO A 32 7.22 -19.21 0.67
C PRO A 32 8.03 -20.20 -0.19
N SER A 33 8.72 -19.70 -1.22
CA SER A 33 9.54 -20.52 -2.11
C SER A 33 10.55 -21.38 -1.34
N GLU A 34 11.04 -20.87 -0.21
CA GLU A 34 11.90 -21.56 0.76
C GLU A 34 11.31 -22.88 1.28
N ARG A 35 9.99 -22.96 1.53
CA ARG A 35 9.36 -24.21 1.98
C ARG A 35 9.32 -25.27 0.91
N VAL A 36 9.22 -24.85 -0.36
CA VAL A 36 9.20 -25.76 -1.50
C VAL A 36 10.64 -26.15 -1.83
N LEU A 37 11.51 -25.18 -2.06
CA LEU A 37 12.92 -25.33 -2.40
C LEU A 37 13.80 -25.55 -1.17
N HIS A 38 13.48 -26.58 -0.38
CA HIS A 38 14.28 -27.00 0.76
C HIS A 38 15.58 -27.70 0.33
N SER A 39 16.51 -27.87 1.28
CA SER A 39 17.89 -28.30 1.05
C SER A 39 18.01 -29.55 0.15
N ASP A 40 17.20 -30.59 0.35
CA ASP A 40 17.23 -31.82 -0.49
C ASP A 40 16.90 -31.56 -1.96
N LEU A 41 15.92 -30.71 -2.26
CA LEU A 41 15.56 -30.37 -3.64
C LEU A 41 16.59 -29.46 -4.28
N LEU A 42 17.18 -28.54 -3.51
CA LEU A 42 18.29 -27.71 -3.97
C LEU A 42 19.51 -28.56 -4.33
N THR A 43 19.88 -29.54 -3.49
CA THR A 43 20.98 -30.48 -3.78
C THR A 43 20.73 -31.25 -5.08
N ARG A 44 19.53 -31.82 -5.26
CA ARG A 44 19.18 -32.53 -6.51
C ARG A 44 19.19 -31.60 -7.72
N LEU A 45 18.72 -30.36 -7.55
CA LEU A 45 18.78 -29.36 -8.61
C LEU A 45 20.24 -29.11 -9.01
N PHE A 46 21.15 -28.83 -8.07
CA PHE A 46 22.55 -28.57 -8.39
C PHE A 46 23.22 -29.76 -9.08
N GLN A 47 22.93 -30.98 -8.64
CA GLN A 47 23.38 -32.20 -9.32
C GLN A 47 22.89 -32.28 -10.76
N SER A 48 21.65 -31.86 -11.03
CA SER A 48 21.10 -31.84 -12.40
C SER A 48 21.73 -30.78 -13.30
N LEU A 49 22.36 -29.74 -12.73
CA LEU A 49 23.05 -28.68 -13.48
C LEU A 49 24.48 -29.06 -13.88
N LEU A 50 25.02 -30.16 -13.34
CA LEU A 50 26.38 -30.60 -13.62
C LEU A 50 26.51 -31.06 -15.08
N ILE A 51 27.64 -30.71 -15.69
CA ILE A 51 28.08 -31.28 -16.95
C ILE A 51 28.52 -32.74 -16.67
N PRO A 52 28.26 -33.70 -17.58
CA PRO A 52 28.71 -35.07 -17.38
C PRO A 52 30.17 -35.15 -16.96
N TYR A 53 30.44 -35.98 -15.94
CA TYR A 53 31.78 -36.22 -15.37
C TYR A 53 32.41 -35.06 -14.60
N GLN A 54 31.67 -33.99 -14.30
CA GLN A 54 32.11 -32.92 -13.39
C GLN A 54 31.41 -33.01 -12.04
N THR A 55 32.13 -32.66 -10.98
CA THR A 55 31.58 -32.40 -9.63
C THR A 55 31.19 -30.93 -9.49
N ALA A 56 30.33 -30.61 -8.52
CA ALA A 56 29.99 -29.22 -8.19
C ALA A 56 31.24 -28.38 -7.86
N ALA A 57 32.19 -28.96 -7.13
CA ALA A 57 33.44 -28.28 -6.79
C ALA A 57 34.28 -27.94 -8.03
N GLN A 58 34.29 -28.81 -9.05
CA GLN A 58 35.00 -28.53 -10.31
C GLN A 58 34.29 -27.48 -11.17
N GLN A 59 32.95 -27.54 -11.25
CA GLN A 59 32.19 -26.68 -12.16
C GLN A 59 31.90 -25.29 -11.57
N PHE A 60 31.59 -25.22 -10.28
CA PHE A 60 31.15 -24.02 -9.58
C PHE A 60 32.12 -23.56 -8.48
N GLY A 61 33.14 -24.36 -8.15
CA GLY A 61 34.11 -24.00 -7.10
C GLY A 61 33.62 -24.23 -5.67
N LEU A 62 32.46 -24.88 -5.50
CA LEU A 62 31.83 -25.17 -4.21
C LEU A 62 31.18 -26.55 -4.23
N THR A 63 31.09 -27.18 -3.07
CA THR A 63 30.30 -28.40 -2.86
C THR A 63 28.80 -28.10 -2.95
N GLU A 64 27.98 -29.13 -3.17
CA GLU A 64 26.52 -29.00 -3.22
C GLU A 64 25.96 -28.40 -1.92
N ASP A 65 26.44 -28.83 -0.75
CA ASP A 65 26.00 -28.32 0.55
C ASP A 65 26.33 -26.82 0.72
N GLU A 66 27.51 -26.39 0.24
CA GLU A 66 27.88 -24.97 0.25
C GLU A 66 27.01 -24.14 -0.71
N LEU A 67 26.62 -24.70 -1.85
CA LEU A 67 25.70 -24.03 -2.79
C LEU A 67 24.30 -23.87 -2.16
N VAL A 68 23.78 -24.91 -1.51
CA VAL A 68 22.50 -24.88 -0.79
C VAL A 68 22.53 -23.80 0.29
N LYS A 69 23.56 -23.84 1.16
CA LYS A 69 23.73 -22.87 2.23
C LYS A 69 23.80 -21.45 1.69
N ARG A 70 24.47 -21.23 0.55
CA ARG A 70 24.51 -19.89 -0.07
C ARG A 70 23.16 -19.46 -0.65
N VAL A 71 22.30 -20.36 -1.12
CA VAL A 71 20.94 -19.98 -1.51
C VAL A 71 20.13 -19.51 -0.29
N GLU A 72 20.28 -20.20 0.85
CA GLU A 72 19.64 -19.84 2.11
C GLU A 72 20.17 -18.51 2.66
N ASP A 73 21.49 -18.39 2.85
CA ASP A 73 22.15 -17.19 3.40
C ASP A 73 21.93 -15.93 2.53
N ARG A 74 21.69 -16.11 1.23
CA ARG A 74 21.50 -15.02 0.25
C ARG A 74 20.03 -14.80 -0.12
N GLU A 75 19.10 -15.54 0.49
CA GLU A 75 17.66 -15.44 0.25
C GLU A 75 17.28 -15.59 -1.24
N LEU A 76 17.94 -16.51 -1.96
CA LEU A 76 17.81 -16.67 -3.42
C LEU A 76 16.61 -17.53 -3.88
N HIS A 77 15.82 -18.04 -2.94
CA HIS A 77 14.72 -18.98 -3.23
C HIS A 77 13.71 -18.42 -4.21
N ASP A 78 13.27 -17.18 -4.03
CA ASP A 78 12.26 -16.57 -4.89
C ASP A 78 12.78 -16.34 -6.31
N PHE A 79 14.02 -15.88 -6.46
CA PHE A 79 14.65 -15.72 -7.77
C PHE A 79 14.76 -17.05 -8.51
N LEU A 80 15.19 -18.10 -7.81
CA LEU A 80 15.27 -19.45 -8.37
C LEU A 80 13.88 -19.99 -8.73
N ALA A 81 12.88 -19.77 -7.87
CA ALA A 81 11.51 -20.19 -8.13
C ALA A 81 10.96 -19.55 -9.40
N VAL A 82 11.28 -18.28 -9.68
CA VAL A 82 10.92 -17.63 -10.95
C VAL A 82 11.58 -18.34 -12.14
N LEU A 83 12.87 -18.66 -12.09
CA LEU A 83 13.55 -19.38 -13.19
C LEU A 83 12.90 -20.74 -13.48
N LEU A 84 12.55 -21.48 -12.42
CA LEU A 84 11.90 -22.78 -12.54
C LEU A 84 10.48 -22.65 -13.08
N PHE A 85 9.70 -21.72 -12.53
CA PHE A 85 8.31 -21.47 -12.95
C PHE A 85 8.23 -20.98 -14.40
N ALA A 86 9.09 -20.02 -14.77
CA ALA A 86 9.22 -19.47 -16.10
C ALA A 86 9.81 -20.46 -17.11
N SER A 87 10.24 -21.65 -16.63
CA SER A 87 10.78 -22.70 -17.48
C SER A 87 12.01 -22.27 -18.26
N CYS A 88 12.92 -21.57 -17.58
CA CYS A 88 14.20 -21.20 -18.15
C CYS A 88 15.04 -22.48 -18.38
N GLY A 89 15.90 -22.46 -19.41
CA GLY A 89 16.72 -23.62 -19.78
C GLY A 89 17.78 -23.97 -18.74
N ILE A 90 18.38 -25.16 -18.85
CA ILE A 90 19.45 -25.63 -17.96
C ILE A 90 20.62 -24.64 -17.87
N ASP A 91 20.94 -23.97 -18.98
CA ASP A 91 22.02 -22.98 -19.03
C ASP A 91 21.69 -21.74 -18.20
N ALA A 92 20.42 -21.34 -18.10
CA ALA A 92 20.00 -20.28 -17.18
C ALA A 92 20.25 -20.69 -15.73
N GLY A 93 19.94 -21.94 -15.37
CA GLY A 93 20.21 -22.49 -14.03
C GLY A 93 21.71 -22.53 -13.72
N ARG A 94 22.56 -22.86 -14.70
CA ARG A 94 24.03 -22.82 -14.56
C ARG A 94 24.54 -21.40 -14.38
N ILE A 95 24.04 -20.44 -15.16
CA ILE A 95 24.40 -19.01 -15.03
C ILE A 95 23.99 -18.48 -13.66
N PHE A 96 22.75 -18.75 -13.23
CA PHE A 96 22.27 -18.41 -11.89
C PHE A 96 23.20 -18.96 -10.80
N THR A 97 23.54 -20.24 -10.88
CA THR A 97 24.41 -20.89 -9.88
C THR A 97 25.79 -20.27 -9.88
N LYS A 98 26.38 -20.06 -11.05
CA LYS A 98 27.72 -19.48 -11.16
C LYS A 98 27.77 -18.02 -10.69
N GLU A 99 26.85 -17.19 -11.17
CA GLU A 99 26.92 -15.74 -10.97
C GLU A 99 26.27 -15.30 -9.66
N LEU A 100 25.12 -15.87 -9.26
CA LEU A 100 24.41 -15.43 -8.05
C LEU A 100 24.71 -16.27 -6.81
N VAL A 101 25.00 -17.57 -6.94
CA VAL A 101 25.25 -18.47 -5.80
C VAL A 101 26.75 -18.61 -5.51
N ALA A 102 27.53 -19.03 -6.51
CA ALA A 102 28.92 -19.45 -6.31
C ALA A 102 29.93 -18.30 -6.27
N ARG A 103 29.58 -17.15 -6.86
CA ARG A 103 30.43 -15.95 -6.83
C ARG A 103 30.67 -15.47 -5.40
N ASN A 104 31.92 -15.17 -5.06
CA ASN A 104 32.30 -14.69 -3.73
C ASN A 104 31.89 -13.23 -3.47
N GLU A 105 31.81 -12.43 -4.54
CA GLU A 105 31.31 -11.06 -4.48
C GLU A 105 29.81 -11.06 -4.21
N TRP A 106 29.40 -10.43 -3.10
CA TRP A 106 28.01 -10.34 -2.68
C TRP A 106 27.79 -9.11 -1.77
N PRO A 107 26.68 -8.36 -1.90
CA PRO A 107 25.61 -8.51 -2.90
C PRO A 107 26.03 -7.96 -4.28
N LEU A 108 25.47 -8.55 -5.34
CA LEU A 108 25.72 -8.07 -6.71
C LEU A 108 24.80 -6.89 -7.05
N LYS A 109 25.42 -5.75 -7.36
CA LYS A 109 24.74 -4.55 -7.78
C LYS A 109 24.51 -4.53 -9.30
N GLY A 110 23.31 -4.14 -9.70
CA GLY A 110 22.93 -3.87 -11.06
C GLY A 110 23.74 -2.70 -11.60
N ARG A 111 24.33 -2.85 -12.79
CA ARG A 111 25.17 -1.79 -13.37
C ARG A 111 24.37 -0.55 -13.75
N VAL A 112 23.08 -0.72 -14.03
CA VAL A 112 22.20 0.35 -14.52
C VAL A 112 21.31 0.87 -13.40
N SER A 113 20.68 -0.04 -12.64
CA SER A 113 19.75 0.34 -11.57
C SER A 113 20.45 0.71 -10.26
N GLY A 114 21.66 0.21 -10.02
CA GLY A 114 22.32 0.26 -8.71
C GLY A 114 21.64 -0.62 -7.64
N ASN A 115 20.55 -1.32 -7.98
CA ASN A 115 19.83 -2.20 -7.09
C ASN A 115 20.48 -3.58 -7.03
N ASP A 116 20.14 -4.37 -6.03
CA ASP A 116 20.63 -5.73 -5.91
C ASP A 116 19.98 -6.63 -6.98
N ILE A 117 20.77 -7.23 -7.88
CA ILE A 117 20.28 -8.02 -9.03
C ILE A 117 19.41 -9.21 -8.58
N HIS A 118 19.69 -9.73 -7.40
CA HIS A 118 19.01 -10.90 -6.84
C HIS A 118 17.63 -10.61 -6.25
N GLN A 119 17.31 -9.34 -6.00
CA GLN A 119 15.99 -8.97 -5.51
C GLN A 119 14.98 -9.06 -6.66
N LEU A 120 13.81 -9.64 -6.38
CA LEU A 120 12.70 -9.59 -7.31
C LEU A 120 12.26 -8.14 -7.57
N THR A 121 11.62 -7.89 -8.71
CA THR A 121 11.62 -6.59 -9.43
C THR A 121 12.90 -6.31 -10.22
N ALA A 122 13.66 -7.37 -10.54
CA ALA A 122 14.86 -7.26 -11.35
C ALA A 122 14.57 -6.56 -12.70
N SER A 123 15.39 -5.56 -13.00
CA SER A 123 15.25 -4.76 -14.22
C SER A 123 15.61 -5.59 -15.46
N ARG A 124 15.10 -5.19 -16.63
CA ARG A 124 15.44 -5.87 -17.89
C ARG A 124 16.94 -5.82 -18.17
N ASP A 125 17.57 -4.68 -17.90
CA ASP A 125 18.99 -4.47 -18.18
C ASP A 125 19.88 -5.28 -17.26
N ASP A 126 19.53 -5.40 -15.97
CA ASP A 126 20.27 -6.23 -15.02
C ASP A 126 20.13 -7.72 -15.36
N LEU A 127 18.94 -8.16 -15.75
CA LEU A 127 18.71 -9.54 -16.20
C LEU A 127 19.42 -9.83 -17.53
N LEU A 128 19.46 -8.89 -18.49
CA LEU A 128 20.22 -9.03 -19.73
C LEU A 128 21.72 -9.08 -19.47
N HIS A 129 22.23 -8.29 -18.53
CA HIS A 129 23.62 -8.35 -18.14
C HIS A 129 23.96 -9.72 -17.52
N LEU A 130 23.06 -10.28 -16.72
CA LEU A 130 23.22 -11.59 -16.08
C LEU A 130 23.15 -12.75 -17.08
N PHE A 131 22.05 -12.87 -17.83
CA PHE A 131 21.78 -14.02 -18.68
C PHE A 131 22.30 -13.88 -20.11
N LYS A 132 22.50 -12.65 -20.59
CA LYS A 132 22.92 -12.33 -21.98
C LYS A 132 22.01 -12.93 -23.05
N ASP A 133 20.78 -13.27 -22.68
CA ASP A 133 19.78 -13.91 -23.54
C ASP A 133 18.42 -13.23 -23.31
N GLY A 134 17.92 -12.55 -24.35
CA GLY A 134 16.65 -11.84 -24.30
C GLY A 134 15.45 -12.74 -24.05
N VAL A 135 15.46 -13.99 -24.55
CA VAL A 135 14.35 -14.94 -24.39
C VAL A 135 14.23 -15.38 -22.94
N ILE A 136 15.36 -15.67 -22.28
CA ILE A 136 15.37 -15.99 -20.84
C ILE A 136 14.87 -14.79 -20.03
N VAL A 137 15.34 -13.58 -20.36
CA VAL A 137 14.94 -12.34 -19.68
C VAL A 137 13.44 -12.10 -19.79
N ASP A 138 12.86 -12.23 -20.98
CA ASP A 138 11.44 -11.98 -21.19
C ASP A 138 10.56 -13.04 -20.50
N LYS A 139 10.98 -14.32 -20.50
CA LYS A 139 10.35 -15.39 -19.71
C LYS A 139 10.39 -15.12 -18.20
N PHE A 140 11.55 -14.72 -17.67
CA PHE A 140 11.70 -14.39 -16.26
C PHE A 140 10.81 -13.21 -15.88
N ARG A 141 10.87 -12.11 -16.66
CA ARG A 141 10.12 -10.89 -16.37
C ARG A 141 8.61 -11.10 -16.43
N SER A 142 8.12 -11.92 -17.35
CA SER A 142 6.69 -12.27 -17.43
C SER A 142 6.20 -13.12 -16.25
N SER A 143 7.11 -13.72 -15.49
CA SER A 143 6.80 -14.63 -14.38
C SER A 143 7.13 -14.07 -12.99
N GLN A 144 8.01 -13.06 -12.89
CA GLN A 144 8.51 -12.58 -11.60
C GLN A 144 7.40 -12.06 -10.66
N ALA A 145 6.33 -11.47 -11.21
CA ALA A 145 5.19 -10.99 -10.43
C ALA A 145 4.47 -12.09 -9.65
N CYS A 146 4.62 -13.37 -10.04
CA CYS A 146 4.06 -14.50 -9.30
C CYS A 146 4.71 -14.69 -7.92
N PHE A 147 5.94 -14.21 -7.76
CA PHE A 147 6.75 -14.35 -6.55
C PHE A 147 7.07 -12.99 -5.91
N SER A 148 6.78 -11.89 -6.60
CA SER A 148 6.93 -10.53 -6.10
C SER A 148 5.57 -9.94 -5.76
N THR A 149 5.17 -10.05 -4.49
CA THR A 149 3.91 -9.46 -4.02
C THR A 149 4.19 -8.19 -3.24
N VAL A 150 3.39 -7.14 -3.49
CA VAL A 150 3.55 -5.83 -2.86
C VAL A 150 3.25 -5.94 -1.36
N VAL A 151 4.08 -5.31 -0.54
CA VAL A 151 3.86 -5.14 0.90
C VAL A 151 3.43 -3.70 1.17
N ILE A 152 2.19 -3.52 1.61
CA ILE A 152 1.67 -2.20 2.03
C ILE A 152 2.36 -1.79 3.33
N ARG A 153 2.75 -0.53 3.45
CA ARG A 153 3.54 -0.04 4.60
C ARG A 153 2.79 1.04 5.36
N ASN A 154 2.62 0.82 6.67
CA ASN A 154 1.92 1.73 7.55
C ASN A 154 2.47 3.16 7.45
N ARG A 155 1.61 4.11 7.05
CA ARG A 155 1.94 5.55 6.89
C ARG A 155 3.09 5.84 5.92
N GLN A 156 3.28 5.00 4.92
CA GLN A 156 4.27 5.22 3.86
C GLN A 156 3.63 5.04 2.49
N GLU A 157 4.22 5.68 1.49
CA GLU A 157 3.91 5.41 0.09
C GLU A 157 4.74 4.22 -0.39
N VAL A 158 4.05 3.26 -1.03
CA VAL A 158 4.67 2.17 -1.76
C VAL A 158 4.54 2.48 -3.25
N ILE A 159 5.66 2.43 -3.97
CA ILE A 159 5.70 2.73 -5.40
C ILE A 159 5.93 1.43 -6.14
N VAL A 160 5.04 1.14 -7.08
CA VAL A 160 5.11 -0.01 -7.98
C VAL A 160 5.16 0.51 -9.40
N GLU A 161 6.24 0.23 -10.11
CA GLU A 161 6.38 0.71 -11.49
C GLU A 161 5.36 0.08 -12.43
N SER A 162 5.09 -1.21 -12.25
CA SER A 162 4.19 -1.97 -13.11
C SER A 162 3.62 -3.20 -12.40
N LEU A 163 2.36 -3.52 -12.67
CA LEU A 163 1.76 -4.79 -12.23
C LEU A 163 2.31 -6.01 -12.99
N ALA A 164 3.10 -5.79 -14.04
CA ALA A 164 3.84 -6.86 -14.71
C ALA A 164 5.06 -7.33 -13.90
N SER A 165 5.62 -6.49 -13.01
CA SER A 165 6.75 -6.84 -12.17
C SER A 165 6.35 -7.22 -10.74
N GLN A 166 5.18 -6.76 -10.27
CA GLN A 166 4.69 -7.05 -8.93
C GLN A 166 3.18 -7.29 -8.91
N ARG A 167 2.75 -8.25 -8.09
CA ARG A 167 1.33 -8.54 -7.87
C ARG A 167 0.82 -7.84 -6.62
N LEU A 168 -0.45 -7.44 -6.65
CA LEU A 168 -1.13 -6.87 -5.49
C LEU A 168 -1.50 -7.96 -4.46
N PRO A 169 -1.40 -7.68 -3.15
CA PRO A 169 -1.61 -8.66 -2.08
C PRO A 169 -3.09 -8.90 -1.76
N TYR A 170 -3.97 -8.80 -2.75
CA TYR A 170 -5.42 -8.84 -2.55
C TYR A 170 -5.92 -10.26 -2.75
N LEU A 171 -6.57 -10.80 -1.73
CA LEU A 171 -7.27 -12.09 -1.80
C LEU A 171 -8.69 -11.94 -2.36
N GLU A 172 -9.35 -10.85 -1.96
CA GLU A 172 -10.70 -10.49 -2.37
C GLU A 172 -10.79 -8.96 -2.50
N GLU A 173 -11.64 -8.48 -3.42
CA GLU A 173 -12.01 -7.08 -3.54
C GLU A 173 -13.51 -6.93 -3.85
N GLU A 174 -14.13 -5.93 -3.23
CA GLU A 174 -15.55 -5.59 -3.38
C GLU A 174 -15.69 -4.07 -3.48
N GLU A 175 -16.38 -3.57 -4.50
CA GLU A 175 -16.66 -2.13 -4.62
C GLU A 175 -17.68 -1.72 -3.55
N LEU A 176 -17.29 -0.83 -2.63
CA LEU A 176 -18.16 -0.28 -1.58
C LEU A 176 -18.93 0.96 -2.06
N GLY A 177 -18.35 1.72 -2.98
CA GLY A 177 -18.98 2.92 -3.51
C GLY A 177 -18.09 3.70 -4.47
N SER A 178 -18.71 4.68 -5.13
CA SER A 178 -18.03 5.59 -6.05
C SER A 178 -18.50 7.02 -5.83
N GLY A 179 -17.62 7.98 -6.10
CA GLY A 179 -17.90 9.40 -5.95
C GLY A 179 -17.04 10.25 -6.88
N SER A 180 -17.13 11.58 -6.72
CA SER A 180 -16.41 12.53 -7.58
C SER A 180 -14.88 12.42 -7.51
N PHE A 181 -14.36 11.82 -6.44
CA PHE A 181 -12.92 11.71 -6.18
C PHE A 181 -12.35 10.34 -6.50
N GLY A 182 -13.19 9.35 -6.83
CA GLY A 182 -12.75 8.00 -7.11
C GLY A 182 -13.71 6.91 -6.65
N LYS A 183 -13.16 5.70 -6.54
CA LYS A 183 -13.88 4.50 -6.11
C LYS A 183 -13.30 3.99 -4.80
N VAL A 184 -14.15 3.42 -3.94
CA VAL A 184 -13.75 2.82 -2.68
C VAL A 184 -14.06 1.33 -2.73
N PHE A 185 -13.09 0.52 -2.36
CA PHE A 185 -13.18 -0.93 -2.31
C PHE A 185 -12.92 -1.43 -0.89
N LYS A 186 -13.62 -2.50 -0.49
CA LYS A 186 -13.19 -3.37 0.58
C LYS A 186 -12.20 -4.36 -0.01
N VAL A 187 -11.02 -4.46 0.59
CA VAL A 187 -9.95 -5.34 0.12
C VAL A 187 -9.50 -6.22 1.27
N LYS A 188 -9.41 -7.52 1.02
CA LYS A 188 -8.84 -8.48 1.97
C LYS A 188 -7.37 -8.68 1.65
N LEU A 189 -6.49 -8.12 2.48
CA LEU A 189 -5.04 -8.26 2.34
C LEU A 189 -4.58 -9.63 2.84
N ALA A 190 -3.67 -10.26 2.09
CA ALA A 190 -3.03 -11.50 2.49
C ALA A 190 -2.16 -11.33 3.74
N LYS A 191 -2.01 -12.42 4.51
CA LYS A 191 -1.03 -12.51 5.62
C LYS A 191 0.37 -12.13 5.10
N GLY A 192 1.15 -11.40 5.90
CA GLY A 192 2.53 -11.05 5.58
C GLY A 192 2.70 -9.84 4.63
N HIS A 193 1.63 -9.19 4.20
CA HIS A 193 1.65 -8.15 3.17
C HIS A 193 1.20 -6.77 3.64
N PHE A 194 1.08 -6.58 4.94
CA PHE A 194 0.96 -5.29 5.61
C PHE A 194 2.04 -5.17 6.67
N LYS A 195 2.92 -4.17 6.54
CA LYS A 195 4.02 -3.89 7.47
C LYS A 195 3.68 -2.71 8.36
N ASP A 196 3.60 -2.94 9.67
CA ASP A 196 3.61 -1.84 10.61
C ASP A 196 5.02 -1.28 10.77
N THR A 197 5.25 -0.10 10.21
CA THR A 197 6.56 0.56 10.22
C THR A 197 7.01 0.97 11.62
N ARG A 198 6.09 1.08 12.59
CA ARG A 198 6.42 1.43 13.98
C ARG A 198 7.00 0.26 14.76
N HIS A 199 6.45 -0.93 14.55
CA HIS A 199 6.82 -2.15 15.27
C HIS A 199 7.71 -3.07 14.43
N GLY A 200 7.87 -2.79 13.14
CA GLY A 200 8.62 -3.63 12.21
C GLY A 200 7.92 -4.95 11.86
N THR A 201 6.70 -5.18 12.35
CA THR A 201 5.98 -6.44 12.23
C THR A 201 5.11 -6.48 10.99
N LEU A 202 4.96 -7.69 10.44
CA LEU A 202 3.97 -7.98 9.40
C LEU A 202 2.66 -8.46 10.02
N ASN A 203 1.55 -8.27 9.32
CA ASN A 203 0.28 -8.88 9.71
C ASN A 203 0.39 -10.41 9.71
N ASP A 204 -0.04 -11.03 10.81
CA ASP A 204 -0.01 -12.46 11.07
C ASP A 204 -1.24 -13.20 10.52
N THR A 205 -2.33 -12.48 10.29
CA THR A 205 -3.57 -12.94 9.66
C THR A 205 -3.94 -12.08 8.45
N THR A 206 -4.96 -12.51 7.70
CA THR A 206 -5.58 -11.64 6.69
C THR A 206 -6.15 -10.37 7.32
N MET A 207 -6.18 -9.28 6.56
CA MET A 207 -6.61 -7.97 7.07
C MET A 207 -7.59 -7.30 6.10
N ASP A 208 -8.78 -6.96 6.59
CA ASP A 208 -9.76 -6.18 5.82
C ASP A 208 -9.41 -4.68 5.89
N VAL A 209 -9.29 -4.04 4.72
CA VAL A 209 -9.00 -2.61 4.59
C VAL A 209 -9.94 -1.95 3.58
N ALA A 210 -10.17 -0.66 3.75
CA ALA A 210 -10.76 0.17 2.71
C ALA A 210 -9.65 0.71 1.80
N ARG A 211 -9.79 0.56 0.49
CA ARG A 211 -8.90 1.09 -0.55
C ARG A 211 -9.66 2.13 -1.37
N LYS A 212 -9.26 3.41 -1.30
CA LYS A 212 -9.80 4.47 -2.16
C LYS A 212 -8.86 4.65 -3.35
N ASP A 213 -9.35 4.30 -4.54
CA ASP A 213 -8.66 4.50 -5.80
C ASP A 213 -9.08 5.84 -6.39
N TYR A 214 -8.10 6.69 -6.70
CA TYR A 214 -8.36 8.03 -7.22
C TYR A 214 -8.40 8.05 -8.74
N ILE A 215 -9.27 8.90 -9.28
CA ILE A 215 -9.23 9.22 -10.71
C ILE A 215 -8.16 10.30 -10.89
N THR A 216 -6.96 9.88 -11.27
CA THR A 216 -5.83 10.78 -11.52
C THR A 216 -6.14 11.59 -12.77
N THR A 217 -6.48 12.87 -12.58
CA THR A 217 -6.60 13.86 -13.65
C THR A 217 -5.52 14.91 -13.44
N ALA A 218 -5.19 15.71 -14.46
CA ALA A 218 -4.21 16.80 -14.33
C ALA A 218 -4.53 17.81 -13.20
N GLN A 219 -5.74 17.77 -12.62
CA GLN A 219 -6.22 18.68 -11.57
C GLN A 219 -6.35 18.03 -10.19
N PHE A 220 -6.38 16.69 -10.09
CA PHE A 220 -6.56 16.00 -8.82
C PHE A 220 -5.36 15.11 -8.50
N ASP A 221 -4.73 15.44 -7.37
CA ASP A 221 -3.52 14.80 -6.88
C ASP A 221 -3.87 14.08 -5.57
N GLY A 222 -3.99 12.75 -5.63
CA GLY A 222 -4.27 11.92 -4.45
C GLY A 222 -3.22 12.05 -3.35
N GLU A 223 -2.00 12.50 -3.69
CA GLU A 223 -0.97 12.80 -2.70
C GLU A 223 -1.39 13.93 -1.77
N LYS A 224 -2.24 14.88 -2.23
CA LYS A 224 -2.75 15.96 -1.37
C LYS A 224 -3.59 15.43 -0.22
N GLU A 225 -4.50 14.49 -0.48
CA GLU A 225 -5.32 13.90 0.59
C GLU A 225 -4.46 13.09 1.56
N ARG A 226 -3.48 12.30 1.05
CA ARG A 226 -2.51 11.62 1.93
C ARG A 226 -1.72 12.61 2.78
N ASN A 227 -1.16 13.65 2.17
CA ASN A 227 -0.38 14.67 2.87
C ASN A 227 -1.21 15.38 3.93
N MET A 228 -2.48 15.66 3.64
CA MET A 228 -3.41 16.23 4.60
C MET A 228 -3.68 15.27 5.77
N MET A 229 -3.97 14.01 5.48
CA MET A 229 -4.17 12.98 6.51
C MET A 229 -2.92 12.78 7.36
N GLU A 230 -1.73 12.75 6.75
CA GLU A 230 -0.48 12.69 7.52
C GLU A 230 -0.28 13.92 8.38
N THR A 231 -0.62 15.11 7.88
CA THR A 231 -0.55 16.35 8.64
C THR A 231 -1.49 16.31 9.84
N ILE A 232 -2.72 15.84 9.67
CA ILE A 232 -3.69 15.69 10.76
C ILE A 232 -3.20 14.65 11.79
N LEU A 233 -2.67 13.51 11.33
CA LEU A 233 -2.25 12.41 12.19
C LEU A 233 -0.86 12.56 12.82
N LYS A 234 -0.04 13.49 12.34
CA LYS A 234 1.27 13.87 12.92
C LYS A 234 1.19 15.19 13.66
N GLY A 235 0.22 16.03 13.33
CA GLY A 235 0.09 17.38 13.82
C GLY A 235 -0.42 17.47 15.25
N SER A 236 -0.31 16.44 16.08
CA SER A 236 -0.59 16.57 17.50
C SER A 236 0.13 15.47 18.27
N THR A 237 0.49 15.76 19.52
CA THR A 237 1.03 14.76 20.46
C THR A 237 -0.07 13.79 20.92
N ARG A 238 -1.34 14.18 20.81
CA ARG A 238 -2.49 13.35 21.19
C ARG A 238 -3.12 12.72 19.94
N LYS A 239 -3.43 11.42 20.03
CA LYS A 239 -4.25 10.73 19.02
C LYS A 239 -5.73 11.00 19.30
N CYS A 240 -6.47 11.48 18.30
CA CYS A 240 -7.92 11.56 18.36
C CYS A 240 -8.56 10.30 17.76
N GLU A 241 -9.44 9.62 18.52
CA GLU A 241 -10.10 8.38 18.06
C GLU A 241 -11.15 8.64 16.97
N ASN A 242 -11.71 9.86 16.95
CA ASN A 242 -12.80 10.29 16.07
C ASN A 242 -12.35 10.89 14.74
N ILE A 243 -11.05 10.79 14.43
CA ILE A 243 -10.50 11.09 13.11
C ILE A 243 -10.09 9.77 12.46
N LEU A 244 -10.49 9.57 11.20
CA LEU A 244 -10.09 8.39 10.45
C LEU A 244 -8.56 8.35 10.32
N GLY A 245 -7.96 7.18 10.55
CA GLY A 245 -6.54 6.96 10.28
C GLY A 245 -6.30 6.56 8.82
N ASN A 246 -5.06 6.67 8.34
CA ASN A 246 -4.63 5.98 7.13
C ASN A 246 -3.61 4.87 7.48
N TYR A 247 -3.59 3.86 6.62
CA TYR A 247 -2.62 2.78 6.63
C TYR A 247 -1.48 3.01 5.63
N GLY A 248 -1.56 4.00 4.75
CA GLY A 248 -0.53 4.28 3.75
C GLY A 248 -1.12 4.38 2.35
N SER A 249 -0.27 4.55 1.35
CA SER A 249 -0.67 4.68 -0.05
C SER A 249 0.11 3.74 -0.97
N LEU A 250 -0.49 3.47 -2.13
CA LEU A 250 0.13 2.73 -3.21
C LEU A 250 0.04 3.57 -4.49
N ARG A 251 1.18 3.75 -5.14
CA ARG A 251 1.27 4.35 -6.47
C ARG A 251 1.66 3.28 -7.48
N ILE A 252 0.89 3.16 -8.55
CA ILE A 252 1.12 2.21 -9.64
C ILE A 252 1.37 3.02 -10.93
N GLY A 253 2.60 2.95 -11.44
CA GLY A 253 3.01 3.73 -12.61
C GLY A 253 2.84 5.24 -12.41
N SER A 254 2.45 5.94 -13.47
CA SER A 254 2.21 7.39 -13.47
C SER A 254 0.81 7.79 -12.98
N ASP A 255 -0.18 6.92 -13.18
CA ASP A 255 -1.59 7.32 -13.13
C ASP A 255 -2.42 6.56 -12.09
N GLY A 256 -1.88 5.54 -11.44
CA GLY A 256 -2.58 4.80 -10.39
C GLY A 256 -2.22 5.30 -9.00
N TYR A 257 -3.20 5.78 -8.23
CA TYR A 257 -3.01 6.14 -6.83
C TYR A 257 -4.13 5.57 -5.96
N SER A 258 -3.74 4.90 -4.87
CA SER A 258 -4.66 4.30 -3.90
C SER A 258 -4.28 4.70 -2.47
N LEU A 259 -5.28 5.05 -1.65
CA LEU A 259 -5.13 5.28 -0.21
C LEU A 259 -5.79 4.14 0.57
N PHE A 260 -5.07 3.58 1.54
CA PHE A 260 -5.57 2.51 2.42
C PHE A 260 -5.97 3.05 3.77
N MET A 261 -7.11 2.60 4.28
CA MET A 261 -7.72 3.05 5.52
C MET A 261 -8.35 1.86 6.28
N PRO A 262 -8.61 2.00 7.59
CA PRO A 262 -9.44 1.05 8.32
C PRO A 262 -10.81 0.85 7.63
N CYS A 263 -11.25 -0.39 7.49
CA CYS A 263 -12.56 -0.70 6.92
C CYS A 263 -13.66 -0.39 7.96
N ALA A 264 -14.58 0.51 7.61
CA ALA A 264 -15.76 0.80 8.44
C ALA A 264 -16.83 -0.29 8.27
N ILE A 265 -17.78 -0.33 9.20
CA ILE A 265 -18.99 -1.17 9.05
C ILE A 265 -19.90 -0.55 7.97
N CYS A 266 -20.12 0.76 8.09
CA CYS A 266 -20.90 1.58 7.18
C CYS A 266 -20.61 3.07 7.46
N ASP A 267 -21.16 3.95 6.62
CA ASP A 267 -21.25 5.38 6.92
C ASP A 267 -22.54 5.72 7.70
N LEU A 268 -22.60 6.94 8.22
CA LEU A 268 -23.74 7.41 9.02
C LEU A 268 -25.02 7.58 8.18
N SER A 269 -24.92 7.87 6.88
CA SER A 269 -26.09 7.94 5.99
C SER A 269 -26.76 6.57 5.90
N ASP A 270 -25.97 5.52 5.64
CA ASP A 270 -26.45 4.14 5.61
C ASP A 270 -26.95 3.68 6.98
N TYR A 271 -26.25 4.03 8.06
CA TYR A 271 -26.71 3.77 9.42
C TYR A 271 -28.11 4.33 9.69
N MET A 272 -28.36 5.60 9.33
CA MET A 272 -29.65 6.25 9.58
C MET A 272 -30.75 5.77 8.62
N THR A 273 -30.43 5.48 7.36
CA THR A 273 -31.46 5.22 6.34
C THR A 273 -31.75 3.73 6.13
N LYS A 274 -30.73 2.87 6.23
CA LYS A 274 -30.86 1.43 5.97
C LYS A 274 -30.99 0.63 7.26
N TYR A 275 -30.14 0.90 8.25
CA TYR A 275 -30.03 0.07 9.45
C TYR A 275 -30.91 0.56 10.61
N HIS A 276 -31.14 1.87 10.72
CA HIS A 276 -31.97 2.48 11.76
C HIS A 276 -32.93 3.55 11.20
N PRO A 277 -33.85 3.18 10.28
CA PRO A 277 -34.76 4.12 9.64
C PRO A 277 -35.79 4.74 10.60
N THR A 278 -36.01 4.12 11.76
CA THR A 278 -36.98 4.57 12.75
C THR A 278 -36.32 5.39 13.85
N ARG A 279 -37.03 6.44 14.28
CA ARG A 279 -36.58 7.29 15.38
C ARG A 279 -36.49 6.48 16.67
N ARG A 280 -35.31 6.53 17.30
CA ARG A 280 -35.08 6.00 18.65
C ARG A 280 -35.86 6.80 19.68
N SER A 281 -36.59 6.11 20.54
CA SER A 281 -37.58 6.72 21.43
C SER A 281 -37.14 6.75 22.89
N THR A 282 -36.41 5.72 23.32
CA THR A 282 -35.99 5.58 24.72
C THR A 282 -34.68 6.32 25.01
N VAL A 283 -34.40 6.54 26.30
CA VAL A 283 -33.14 7.15 26.75
C VAL A 283 -31.96 6.23 26.43
N ASP A 284 -32.10 4.93 26.70
CA ASP A 284 -31.05 3.93 26.48
C ASP A 284 -30.68 3.80 24.99
N GLU A 285 -31.66 3.94 24.10
CA GLU A 285 -31.43 3.93 22.65
C GLU A 285 -30.70 5.18 22.15
N LYS A 286 -30.95 6.34 22.79
CA LYS A 286 -30.37 7.65 22.43
C LYS A 286 -28.99 7.86 23.03
N ALA A 287 -28.72 7.32 24.22
CA ALA A 287 -27.46 7.54 24.93
C ALA A 287 -26.21 7.19 24.08
N PRO A 288 -26.15 6.06 23.36
CA PRO A 288 -25.02 5.76 22.47
C PRO A 288 -24.85 6.77 21.33
N ILE A 289 -25.94 7.33 20.80
CA ILE A 289 -25.89 8.35 19.75
C ILE A 289 -25.31 9.65 20.30
N VAL A 290 -25.75 10.08 21.48
CA VAL A 290 -25.22 11.28 22.15
C VAL A 290 -23.73 11.13 22.46
N LEU A 291 -23.30 9.95 22.90
CA LEU A 291 -21.88 9.65 23.12
C LEU A 291 -21.08 9.69 21.82
N ALA A 292 -21.62 9.14 20.73
CA ALA A 292 -20.97 9.19 19.43
C ALA A 292 -20.89 10.63 18.86
N ALA A 293 -21.94 11.42 19.05
CA ALA A 293 -22.00 12.84 18.70
C ALA A 293 -20.95 13.66 19.48
N LYS A 294 -20.81 13.40 20.79
CA LYS A 294 -19.72 13.97 21.61
C LYS A 294 -18.35 13.62 21.00
N GLY A 295 -18.14 12.38 20.59
CA GLY A 295 -16.91 11.98 19.91
C GLY A 295 -16.66 12.75 18.60
N LEU A 296 -17.69 12.99 17.78
CA LEU A 296 -17.54 13.82 16.59
C LEU A 296 -17.16 15.27 16.92
N ALA A 297 -17.76 15.84 17.98
CA ALA A 297 -17.40 17.17 18.45
C ALA A 297 -15.94 17.23 18.95
N GLU A 298 -15.47 16.19 19.66
CA GLU A 298 -14.05 16.05 20.05
C GLU A 298 -13.13 15.92 18.82
N GLY A 299 -13.57 15.19 17.79
CA GLY A 299 -12.87 15.12 16.51
C GLY A 299 -12.74 16.49 15.84
N LEU A 300 -13.83 17.27 15.85
CA LEU A 300 -13.82 18.59 15.23
C LEU A 300 -12.99 19.60 16.04
N ASP A 301 -13.09 19.58 17.37
CA ASP A 301 -12.25 20.40 18.25
C ASP A 301 -10.76 20.09 18.06
N PHE A 302 -10.42 18.81 17.92
CA PHE A 302 -9.06 18.39 17.60
C PHE A 302 -8.55 19.06 16.31
N LEU A 303 -9.34 19.02 15.23
CA LEU A 303 -8.97 19.65 13.96
C LEU A 303 -8.83 21.18 14.06
N HIS A 304 -9.66 21.81 14.88
CA HIS A 304 -9.74 23.27 14.97
C HIS A 304 -8.74 23.89 15.93
N ASN A 305 -8.36 23.18 17.00
CA ASN A 305 -7.68 23.78 18.14
C ASN A 305 -6.48 22.99 18.69
N GLU A 306 -6.37 21.68 18.43
CA GLU A 306 -5.31 20.85 19.02
C GLU A 306 -4.16 20.52 18.06
N MET A 307 -4.23 21.00 16.81
CA MET A 307 -3.20 20.73 15.81
C MET A 307 -2.00 21.70 15.92
N THR A 308 -0.80 21.15 15.78
CA THR A 308 0.51 21.82 15.83
C THR A 308 1.42 21.32 14.71
N GLY A 309 2.14 22.24 14.06
CA GLY A 309 3.08 21.93 12.98
C GLY A 309 4.47 21.52 13.44
N PRO A 310 5.40 21.29 12.49
CA PRO A 310 6.79 20.89 12.77
C PRO A 310 7.55 21.80 13.75
N ASP A 311 7.19 23.09 13.79
CA ASP A 311 7.81 24.11 14.66
C ASP A 311 6.92 24.48 15.86
N GLN A 312 6.02 23.59 16.29
CA GLN A 312 4.99 23.86 17.32
C GLN A 312 4.09 25.06 17.00
N GLN A 313 4.00 25.45 15.73
CA GLN A 313 3.06 26.47 15.29
C GLN A 313 1.65 25.91 15.31
N ASP A 314 0.72 26.62 15.93
CA ASP A 314 -0.68 26.19 15.99
C ASP A 314 -1.26 26.11 14.57
N MET A 315 -1.99 25.05 14.28
CA MET A 315 -2.60 24.77 12.99
C MET A 315 -4.12 24.62 13.15
N VAL A 316 -4.84 24.92 12.07
CA VAL A 316 -6.29 24.72 11.98
C VAL A 316 -6.57 23.93 10.73
N CYS A 317 -7.36 22.88 10.87
CA CYS A 317 -7.87 22.09 9.76
C CYS A 317 -9.39 22.32 9.60
N TYR A 318 -9.79 22.85 8.45
CA TYR A 318 -11.18 22.99 8.02
C TYR A 318 -11.58 21.74 7.24
N HIS A 319 -12.65 21.05 7.63
CA HIS A 319 -13.09 19.83 6.93
C HIS A 319 -13.76 20.16 5.59
N MET A 320 -14.62 21.19 5.57
CA MET A 320 -15.27 21.77 4.38
C MET A 320 -16.27 20.90 3.60
N ASP A 321 -16.36 19.61 3.87
CA ASP A 321 -17.34 18.69 3.27
C ASP A 321 -17.93 17.73 4.33
N LEU A 322 -18.36 18.27 5.47
CA LEU A 322 -18.96 17.44 6.53
C LEU A 322 -20.42 17.12 6.19
N LYS A 323 -20.73 15.82 6.14
CA LYS A 323 -22.07 15.26 5.86
C LYS A 323 -22.14 13.80 6.35
N PRO A 324 -23.32 13.19 6.49
CA PRO A 324 -23.44 11.84 7.03
C PRO A 324 -22.63 10.76 6.28
N SER A 325 -22.53 10.84 4.95
CA SER A 325 -21.72 9.89 4.17
C SER A 325 -20.21 10.00 4.42
N ASN A 326 -19.75 11.09 5.04
CA ASN A 326 -18.35 11.34 5.37
C ASN A 326 -18.06 11.05 6.86
N ILE A 327 -19.02 10.46 7.58
CA ILE A 327 -18.86 9.97 8.95
C ILE A 327 -18.94 8.44 8.92
N LEU A 328 -17.85 7.79 9.32
CA LEU A 328 -17.72 6.34 9.28
C LEU A 328 -17.90 5.72 10.65
N ILE A 329 -18.57 4.57 10.71
CA ILE A 329 -18.89 3.87 11.95
C ILE A 329 -18.00 2.62 12.07
N PHE A 330 -17.28 2.54 13.18
CA PHE A 330 -16.40 1.42 13.52
C PHE A 330 -16.92 0.66 14.72
N ARG A 331 -16.70 -0.65 14.71
CA ARG A 331 -16.86 -1.49 15.90
C ARG A 331 -15.56 -1.47 16.68
N ASP A 332 -15.67 -1.30 17.98
CA ASP A 332 -14.52 -1.37 18.89
C ASP A 332 -14.93 -2.05 20.20
N THR A 333 -13.96 -2.47 20.99
CA THR A 333 -14.17 -3.10 22.30
C THR A 333 -14.22 -2.01 23.38
N ALA A 334 -15.30 -2.00 24.16
CA ALA A 334 -15.45 -1.12 25.31
C ALA A 334 -14.57 -1.58 26.48
N TYR A 335 -14.34 -0.70 27.46
CA TYR A 335 -13.52 -0.98 28.63
C TYR A 335 -14.05 -2.14 29.49
N ASP A 336 -15.35 -2.38 29.47
CA ASP A 336 -16.03 -3.49 30.14
C ASP A 336 -16.06 -4.79 29.31
N GLY A 337 -15.37 -4.81 28.16
CA GLY A 337 -15.40 -5.93 27.21
C GLY A 337 -16.62 -5.94 26.28
N GLY A 338 -17.52 -4.97 26.41
CA GLY A 338 -18.68 -4.80 25.54
C GLY A 338 -18.33 -4.32 24.13
N THR A 339 -19.35 -4.19 23.27
CA THR A 339 -19.19 -3.59 21.94
C THR A 339 -19.50 -2.10 22.01
N ARG A 340 -18.55 -1.24 21.60
CA ARG A 340 -18.77 0.20 21.37
C ARG A 340 -18.75 0.52 19.88
N PHE A 341 -19.54 1.51 19.49
CA PHE A 341 -19.49 2.08 18.14
C PHE A 341 -18.79 3.43 18.19
N VAL A 342 -17.74 3.60 17.39
CA VAL A 342 -16.96 4.84 17.32
C VAL A 342 -17.22 5.48 15.97
N TRP A 343 -17.70 6.73 15.98
CA TRP A 343 -17.93 7.51 14.77
C TRP A 343 -16.69 8.35 14.47
N LYS A 344 -16.23 8.33 13.21
CA LYS A 344 -15.02 9.03 12.79
C LYS A 344 -15.27 9.93 11.59
N LEU A 345 -14.70 11.13 11.64
CA LEU A 345 -14.63 12.04 10.49
C LEU A 345 -13.70 11.46 9.43
N SER A 346 -14.11 11.54 8.17
CA SER A 346 -13.42 10.97 7.01
C SER A 346 -13.56 11.83 5.76
N ASP A 347 -12.84 11.48 4.70
CA ASP A 347 -12.83 12.20 3.41
C ASP A 347 -12.36 13.65 3.51
N PHE A 348 -11.05 13.79 3.74
CA PHE A 348 -10.38 15.09 3.85
C PHE A 348 -9.94 15.64 2.48
N GLY A 349 -10.47 15.10 1.37
CA GLY A 349 -10.11 15.56 0.02
C GLY A 349 -10.39 17.04 -0.24
N MET A 350 -11.37 17.61 0.49
CA MET A 350 -11.72 19.03 0.44
C MET A 350 -11.17 19.84 1.60
N ALA A 351 -10.52 19.21 2.58
CA ALA A 351 -10.09 19.89 3.77
C ALA A 351 -8.95 20.87 3.49
N ARG A 352 -8.76 21.84 4.39
CA ARG A 352 -7.74 22.89 4.27
C ARG A 352 -7.06 23.10 5.58
N VAL A 353 -5.74 23.17 5.55
CA VAL A 353 -4.91 23.39 6.73
C VAL A 353 -4.25 24.75 6.64
N LYS A 354 -4.32 25.50 7.74
CA LYS A 354 -3.79 26.86 7.85
C LYS A 354 -3.00 27.01 9.14
N TYR A 355 -1.91 27.76 9.09
CA TYR A 355 -1.13 28.11 10.27
C TYR A 355 -1.73 29.32 10.98
N ARG A 356 -1.78 29.29 12.32
CA ARG A 356 -2.06 30.46 13.17
C ARG A 356 -0.72 31.12 13.53
N LYS A 357 -0.58 32.42 13.29
CA LYS A 357 0.53 33.21 13.85
C LYS A 357 0.27 33.41 15.35
N ARG A 358 1.24 33.10 16.21
CA ARG A 358 1.18 33.52 17.62
C ARG A 358 1.40 35.03 17.70
N GLY A 359 0.43 35.77 18.24
CA GLY A 359 0.67 37.10 18.80
C GLY A 359 0.14 38.34 18.08
N GLN A 360 -0.82 38.27 17.14
CA GLN A 360 -1.51 39.49 16.68
C GLN A 360 -3.03 39.36 16.78
N THR A 361 -3.55 40.03 17.81
CA THR A 361 -4.90 40.59 17.88
C THR A 361 -5.15 41.43 16.62
N VAL A 362 -6.33 41.25 16.02
CA VAL A 362 -6.87 41.99 14.87
C VAL A 362 -6.39 41.44 13.51
N GLU A 363 -7.29 40.70 12.87
CA GLU A 363 -7.22 40.11 11.52
C GLU A 363 -6.25 38.91 11.33
N ARG A 364 -6.84 37.72 11.46
CA ARG A 364 -6.18 36.41 11.35
C ARG A 364 -5.75 36.15 9.89
N GLU A 365 -4.51 36.48 9.54
CA GLU A 365 -3.92 36.04 8.28
C GLU A 365 -3.65 34.54 8.30
N GLU A 366 -4.47 33.78 7.58
CA GLU A 366 -4.33 32.34 7.44
C GLU A 366 -3.54 32.02 6.15
N MET A 367 -2.31 31.50 6.28
CA MET A 367 -1.54 31.05 5.12
C MET A 367 -1.96 29.62 4.72
N ASP A 368 -2.24 29.41 3.44
CA ASP A 368 -2.57 28.10 2.88
C ASP A 368 -1.33 27.19 2.95
N PHE A 369 -1.44 26.02 3.57
CA PHE A 369 -0.36 25.03 3.64
C PHE A 369 0.18 24.64 2.24
N ASN A 370 -0.65 24.74 1.18
CA ASN A 370 -0.21 24.50 -0.20
C ASN A 370 0.77 25.56 -0.73
N SER A 371 0.82 26.77 -0.15
CA SER A 371 1.78 27.80 -0.56
C SER A 371 3.17 27.64 0.07
N ALA A 372 3.31 26.77 1.09
CA ALA A 372 4.57 26.55 1.79
C ALA A 372 5.51 25.56 1.07
N PHE A 373 5.03 24.83 0.07
CA PHE A 373 5.88 24.05 -0.84
C PHE A 373 6.27 24.95 -2.03
N LYS A 374 7.57 25.24 -2.18
CA LYS A 374 8.15 26.20 -3.15
C LYS A 374 7.58 26.02 -4.56
N HIS A 375 6.63 26.87 -4.95
CA HIS A 375 6.30 27.08 -6.35
C HIS A 375 7.41 27.90 -7.00
N ARG A 376 8.00 27.35 -8.08
CA ARG A 376 8.68 28.13 -9.13
C ARG A 376 7.83 29.37 -9.41
N ILE A 377 8.44 30.55 -9.32
CA ILE A 377 7.82 31.86 -9.56
C ILE A 377 7.05 31.80 -10.88
N LYS A 378 5.71 31.81 -10.80
CA LYS A 378 4.84 31.98 -11.95
C LYS A 378 4.48 33.47 -12.09
N PRO A 379 4.45 34.01 -13.31
CA PRO A 379 4.23 35.43 -13.57
C PRO A 379 2.85 35.91 -13.11
N GLU A 380 2.77 37.22 -12.87
CA GLU A 380 1.72 37.92 -12.14
C GLU A 380 0.29 37.76 -12.67
N SER A 381 0.13 37.29 -13.92
CA SER A 381 -1.16 37.00 -14.56
C SER A 381 -1.80 35.66 -14.15
N GLU A 382 -1.08 34.77 -13.45
CA GLU A 382 -1.58 33.46 -12.99
C GLU A 382 -1.85 33.42 -11.46
N ARG A 383 -1.80 34.57 -10.76
CA ARG A 383 -2.20 34.63 -9.35
C ARG A 383 -3.69 34.34 -9.23
N SER A 384 -4.01 33.11 -8.83
CA SER A 384 -5.38 32.70 -8.55
C SER A 384 -5.95 33.58 -7.42
N PRO A 385 -7.14 34.19 -7.61
CA PRO A 385 -7.72 35.05 -6.59
C PRO A 385 -8.15 34.21 -5.37
N SER A 386 -7.66 34.61 -4.18
CA SER A 386 -8.09 34.21 -2.83
C SER A 386 -8.90 32.90 -2.75
N GLY A 387 -8.22 31.83 -2.36
CA GLY A 387 -8.64 30.42 -2.45
C GLY A 387 -9.81 29.97 -1.57
N THR A 388 -10.62 30.88 -1.06
CA THR A 388 -11.77 30.57 -0.21
C THR A 388 -13.10 30.48 -0.99
N ARG A 389 -13.06 30.56 -2.32
CA ARG A 389 -14.26 30.54 -3.17
C ARG A 389 -14.81 29.13 -3.44
N ASN A 390 -15.60 28.56 -2.51
CA ASN A 390 -16.46 27.40 -2.77
C ASN A 390 -17.46 27.63 -3.93
N ARG A 391 -17.25 27.03 -5.10
CA ARG A 391 -18.13 27.16 -6.30
C ARG A 391 -19.37 26.27 -6.28
N ARG A 392 -19.92 25.88 -5.12
CA ARG A 392 -21.08 24.97 -5.05
C ARG A 392 -22.29 25.66 -4.42
N GLY A 393 -23.40 25.66 -5.15
CA GLY A 393 -24.73 26.02 -4.66
C GLY A 393 -25.38 24.87 -3.89
N GLU A 394 -26.52 25.19 -3.25
CA GLU A 394 -27.52 24.39 -2.50
C GLU A 394 -27.12 22.99 -2.02
N GLY A 395 -27.09 22.80 -0.69
CA GLY A 395 -26.93 21.51 -0.04
C GLY A 395 -27.26 21.58 1.45
N THR A 396 -27.91 20.55 2.00
CA THR A 396 -28.45 20.50 3.38
C THR A 396 -27.44 20.83 4.47
N TYR A 397 -26.15 20.56 4.23
CA TYR A 397 -25.06 20.72 5.21
C TYR A 397 -24.19 21.95 4.94
N LEU A 398 -24.54 22.76 3.93
CA LEU A 398 -23.78 23.97 3.62
C LEU A 398 -24.17 25.10 4.59
N PRO A 399 -23.18 25.82 5.14
CA PRO A 399 -23.45 26.92 6.05
C PRO A 399 -23.88 28.17 5.27
N PRO A 400 -24.64 29.10 5.89
CA PRO A 400 -25.20 30.26 5.19
C PRO A 400 -24.13 31.14 4.53
N GLU A 401 -22.94 31.25 5.11
CA GLU A 401 -21.83 32.01 4.52
C GLU A 401 -21.31 31.44 3.19
N SER A 402 -21.57 30.16 2.89
CA SER A 402 -21.21 29.56 1.60
C SER A 402 -21.99 30.16 0.43
N LEU A 403 -23.14 30.78 0.72
CA LEU A 403 -24.02 31.44 -0.25
C LEU A 403 -23.60 32.89 -0.53
N THR A 404 -22.69 33.46 0.27
CA THR A 404 -22.28 34.87 0.12
C THR A 404 -21.19 35.05 -0.96
N SER A 405 -21.10 36.25 -1.54
CA SER A 405 -20.09 36.58 -2.57
C SER A 405 -18.66 36.62 -2.02
N THR A 406 -18.51 36.98 -0.74
CA THR A 406 -17.28 36.96 0.07
C THR A 406 -17.16 35.64 0.82
N ARG A 407 -16.94 34.56 0.07
CA ARG A 407 -16.83 33.19 0.58
C ARG A 407 -15.65 33.06 1.52
N THR A 408 -15.83 33.23 2.83
CA THR A 408 -14.80 32.97 3.84
C THR A 408 -15.31 31.88 4.77
N MET A 409 -14.98 30.63 4.45
CA MET A 409 -15.30 29.48 5.31
C MET A 409 -14.39 29.55 6.55
N THR A 410 -14.98 29.35 7.73
CA THR A 410 -14.32 29.40 9.03
C THR A 410 -14.58 28.13 9.82
N THR A 411 -14.11 28.04 11.06
CA THR A 411 -14.37 26.88 11.92
C THR A 411 -15.87 26.75 12.22
N ALA A 412 -16.59 27.88 12.26
CA ALA A 412 -18.04 27.92 12.42
C ALA A 412 -18.78 27.23 11.28
N SER A 413 -18.19 27.19 10.07
CA SER A 413 -18.75 26.50 8.91
C SER A 413 -18.84 24.99 9.14
N ASP A 414 -17.80 24.38 9.69
CA ASP A 414 -17.81 22.95 10.01
C ASP A 414 -18.73 22.66 11.21
N VAL A 415 -18.80 23.58 12.19
CA VAL A 415 -19.71 23.47 13.35
C VAL A 415 -21.18 23.50 12.89
N TRP A 416 -21.53 24.37 11.94
CA TRP A 416 -22.85 24.39 11.32
C TRP A 416 -23.17 23.05 10.66
N ALA A 417 -22.26 22.54 9.83
CA ALA A 417 -22.44 21.27 9.14
C ALA A 417 -22.62 20.10 10.13
N LEU A 418 -21.83 20.08 11.22
CA LEU A 418 -22.00 19.10 12.29
C LEU A 418 -23.35 19.24 12.98
N GLY A 419 -23.78 20.47 13.26
CA GLY A 419 -25.10 20.76 13.84
C GLY A 419 -26.27 20.30 12.96
N CYS A 420 -26.12 20.30 11.64
CA CYS A 420 -27.12 19.74 10.71
C CYS A 420 -27.11 18.21 10.67
N VAL A 421 -25.98 17.57 11.01
CA VAL A 421 -25.87 16.10 11.06
C VAL A 421 -26.48 15.53 12.34
N LEU A 422 -26.32 16.22 13.47
CA LEU A 422 -26.83 15.83 14.78
C LEU A 422 -28.34 16.11 14.92
#